data_AF-A0A1Q9RYY5-F1
#
_entry.id   AF-A0A1Q9RYY5-F1
#
_cell.length_a   1.000
_cell.length_b   1.000
_cell.length_c   1.000
_cell.angle_alpha   90.00
_cell.angle_beta   90.00
_cell.angle_gamma   90.00
#
_symmetry.space_group_name_H-M   'P 1'
#
loop_
_entity.id
_entity.type
_entity.pdbx_description
1 polymer ?
#
loop_
_entity_poly.entity_id
_entity_poly.type
_entity_poly.pdbx_seq_one_letter_code
_entity_poly.pdbx_strand_id
1 'polypeptide(L)'
;MTLDLLAQAAPPDPGVVSTGEAIVFWILGPIALLGALGMVLARNAVHSALALAGTMLSLAVFYIVQQAPFLGFVQIIVYTGAIMMLFLFVLMLVGRDSSDSVVEVLRGQRLTALLLGLGLAVLLVATVGRALTTVTAVGLAPDGPGYSGNVTGLGGLIFTDYLFAFELTSALLITAALGAMVLAFAQGKSHTKRGQRATVEARLRGEHDRISPLPGPGVYATGNSVAVPAVLPDGSIAPESISAVIDATPIRGIDDEAGTDAHALTGGRDENAEESK
;
A
#
# COMPACT_ATOMS: atom_id res chain seq x y z
N MET A 1 -47.45 -16.54 37.03
CA MET A 1 -47.96 -15.16 37.03
C MET A 1 -46.82 -14.16 37.27
N THR A 2 -45.67 -14.29 36.61
CA THR A 2 -44.49 -13.42 36.84
C THR A 2 -43.54 -13.30 35.64
N LEU A 3 -43.88 -13.82 34.45
CA LEU A 3 -43.02 -13.74 33.27
C LEU A 3 -43.62 -12.96 32.09
N ASP A 4 -44.95 -12.74 32.07
CA ASP A 4 -45.61 -11.99 30.99
C ASP A 4 -45.62 -10.47 31.19
N LEU A 5 -45.16 -9.96 32.35
CA LEU A 5 -45.18 -8.53 32.67
C LEU A 5 -43.99 -7.73 32.09
N LEU A 6 -42.96 -8.40 31.56
CA LEU A 6 -41.81 -7.73 30.93
C LEU A 6 -41.94 -7.58 29.41
N ALA A 7 -42.99 -8.17 28.80
CA ALA A 7 -43.17 -8.18 27.35
C ALA A 7 -44.10 -7.07 26.82
N GLN A 8 -44.64 -6.21 27.70
CA GLN A 8 -45.58 -5.16 27.31
C GLN A 8 -45.05 -3.78 27.67
N ALA A 9 -43.88 -3.45 27.11
CA ALA A 9 -43.51 -2.05 26.92
C ALA A 9 -44.52 -1.45 25.92
N ALA A 10 -45.21 -0.39 26.34
CA ALA A 10 -46.08 0.41 25.49
C ALA A 10 -45.37 0.76 24.16
N PRO A 11 -46.09 0.91 23.04
CA PRO A 11 -45.49 1.38 21.80
C PRO A 11 -44.72 2.68 22.11
N PRO A 12 -43.43 2.77 21.80
CA PRO A 12 -42.64 3.95 22.13
C PRO A 12 -43.28 5.14 21.43
N ASP A 13 -43.54 6.21 22.19
CA ASP A 13 -43.88 7.51 21.61
C ASP A 13 -42.84 7.82 20.52
N PRO A 14 -43.25 8.27 19.31
CA PRO A 14 -42.38 8.44 18.14
C PRO A 14 -41.28 9.52 18.29
N GLY A 15 -41.03 10.00 19.51
CA GLY A 15 -39.96 10.93 19.87
C GLY A 15 -39.11 10.51 21.08
N VAL A 16 -39.28 9.29 21.63
CA VAL A 16 -38.53 8.83 22.80
C VAL A 16 -37.47 7.83 22.39
N VAL A 17 -36.20 8.25 22.45
CA VAL A 17 -35.03 7.39 22.19
C VAL A 17 -35.02 6.27 23.22
N SER A 18 -34.92 5.02 22.77
CA SER A 18 -34.84 3.88 23.68
C SER A 18 -33.55 3.94 24.51
N THR A 19 -33.60 3.51 25.77
CA THR A 19 -32.43 3.48 26.65
C THR A 19 -31.25 2.73 26.03
N GLY A 20 -31.51 1.65 25.29
CA GLY A 20 -30.46 0.89 24.58
C GLY A 20 -29.81 1.69 23.45
N GLU A 21 -30.61 2.43 22.67
CA GLU A 21 -30.12 3.30 21.59
C GLU A 21 -29.28 4.45 22.15
N ALA A 22 -29.72 5.06 23.25
CA ALA A 22 -29.00 6.12 23.94
C ALA A 22 -27.64 5.63 24.48
N ILE A 23 -27.60 4.44 25.09
CA ILE A 23 -26.34 3.83 25.57
C ILE A 23 -25.37 3.62 24.40
N VAL A 24 -25.84 3.03 23.30
CA VAL A 24 -25.01 2.81 22.11
C VAL A 24 -24.49 4.14 21.55
N PHE A 25 -25.33 5.17 21.46
CA PHE A 25 -24.93 6.50 21.02
C PHE A 25 -23.83 7.12 21.88
N TRP A 26 -24.00 7.13 23.20
CA TRP A 26 -23.05 7.75 24.11
C TRP A 26 -21.73 6.99 24.24
N ILE A 27 -21.69 5.70 23.89
CA ILE A 27 -20.46 4.91 23.86
C ILE A 27 -19.77 5.01 22.49
N LEU A 28 -20.48 4.67 21.40
CA LEU A 28 -19.89 4.60 20.07
C LEU A 28 -19.65 5.98 19.47
N GLY A 29 -20.39 7.01 19.88
CA GLY A 29 -20.29 8.37 19.33
C GLY A 29 -18.91 8.97 19.62
N PRO A 30 -18.48 9.01 20.88
CA PRO A 30 -17.12 9.40 21.24
C PRO A 30 -16.05 8.51 20.59
N ILE A 31 -16.25 7.19 20.51
CA ILE A 31 -15.29 6.28 19.86
C ILE A 31 -15.14 6.61 18.38
N ALA A 32 -16.24 6.86 17.67
CA ALA A 32 -16.23 7.25 16.26
C ALA A 32 -15.54 8.62 16.07
N LEU A 33 -15.81 9.59 16.94
CA LEU A 33 -15.19 10.90 16.86
C LEU A 33 -13.69 10.85 17.15
N LEU A 34 -13.28 10.12 18.20
CA LEU A 34 -11.88 9.92 18.55
C LEU A 34 -11.14 9.13 17.49
N GLY A 35 -11.79 8.14 16.85
CA GLY A 35 -11.21 7.41 15.73
C GLY A 35 -11.02 8.31 14.50
N ALA A 36 -11.97 9.21 14.21
CA ALA A 36 -11.87 10.11 13.07
C ALA A 36 -10.75 11.15 13.29
N LEU A 37 -10.67 11.68 14.51
CA LEU A 37 -9.58 12.57 14.91
C LEU A 37 -8.24 11.82 14.91
N GLY A 38 -8.24 10.58 15.41
CA GLY A 38 -7.08 9.70 15.44
C GLY A 38 -6.53 9.40 14.05
N MET A 39 -7.39 9.21 13.04
CA MET A 39 -6.96 9.06 11.65
C MET A 39 -6.15 10.28 11.19
N VAL A 40 -6.67 11.49 11.40
CA VAL A 40 -6.06 12.72 10.90
C VAL A 40 -4.77 13.07 11.66
N LEU A 41 -4.73 12.79 12.96
CA LEU A 41 -3.59 13.12 13.82
C LEU A 41 -2.49 12.05 13.85
N ALA A 42 -2.78 10.82 13.41
CA ALA A 42 -1.83 9.72 13.43
C ALA A 42 -0.68 9.95 12.44
N ARG A 43 0.56 9.93 12.95
CA ARG A 43 1.78 10.01 12.14
C ARG A 43 2.05 8.73 11.34
N ASN A 44 1.63 7.59 11.89
CA ASN A 44 1.79 6.29 11.28
C ASN A 44 0.56 5.95 10.42
N ALA A 45 0.79 5.71 9.14
CA ALA A 45 -0.22 5.29 8.16
C ALA A 45 -1.11 4.15 8.65
N VAL A 46 -0.51 3.10 9.22
CA VAL A 46 -1.24 1.92 9.72
C VAL A 46 -2.17 2.30 10.87
N HIS A 47 -1.71 3.14 11.79
CA HIS A 47 -2.54 3.59 12.92
C HIS A 47 -3.70 4.48 12.44
N SER A 48 -3.43 5.33 11.44
CA SER A 48 -4.45 6.16 10.79
C SER A 48 -5.56 5.32 10.15
N ALA A 49 -5.17 4.28 9.42
CA ALA A 49 -6.11 3.36 8.78
C ALA A 49 -6.88 2.48 9.78
N LEU A 50 -6.23 1.98 10.84
CA LEU A 50 -6.92 1.26 11.93
C LEU A 50 -7.93 2.15 12.67
N ALA A 51 -7.57 3.42 12.92
CA ALA A 51 -8.48 4.39 13.52
C ALA A 51 -9.72 4.63 12.63
N LEU A 52 -9.53 4.78 11.31
CA LEU A 52 -10.63 4.84 10.35
C LEU A 52 -11.49 3.57 10.36
N ALA A 53 -10.89 2.39 10.43
CA ALA A 53 -11.63 1.13 10.47
C ALA A 53 -12.55 1.08 11.69
N GLY A 54 -12.05 1.52 12.85
CA GLY A 54 -12.86 1.68 14.07
C GLY A 54 -14.04 2.64 13.88
N THR A 55 -13.84 3.77 13.18
CA THR A 55 -14.96 4.69 12.88
C THR A 55 -16.00 4.07 11.94
N MET A 56 -15.57 3.36 10.90
CA MET A 56 -16.47 2.77 9.92
C MET A 56 -17.31 1.66 10.55
N LEU A 57 -16.71 0.89 11.47
CA LEU A 57 -17.44 -0.10 12.26
C LEU A 57 -18.44 0.55 13.23
N SER A 58 -18.06 1.66 13.87
CA SER A 58 -18.96 2.40 14.76
C SER A 58 -20.16 2.97 13.99
N LEU A 59 -19.93 3.51 12.78
CA LEU A 59 -21.00 3.96 11.88
C LEU A 59 -21.90 2.81 11.43
N ALA A 60 -21.35 1.62 11.16
CA ALA A 60 -22.15 0.45 10.80
C ALA A 60 -23.15 0.07 11.89
N VAL A 61 -22.71 0.10 13.16
CA VAL A 61 -23.59 -0.14 14.30
C VAL A 61 -24.65 0.97 14.41
N PHE A 62 -24.29 2.23 14.16
CA PHE A 62 -25.27 3.32 14.11
C PHE A 62 -26.31 3.14 13.03
N TYR A 63 -25.96 2.63 11.85
CA TYR A 63 -26.96 2.32 10.83
C TYR A 63 -27.91 1.22 11.27
N ILE A 64 -27.40 0.14 11.88
CA ILE A 64 -28.25 -0.95 12.38
C ILE A 64 -29.24 -0.44 13.44
N VAL A 65 -28.75 0.36 14.40
CA VAL A 65 -29.59 0.94 15.46
C VAL A 65 -30.65 1.90 14.89
N GLN A 66 -30.30 2.69 13.87
CA GLN A 66 -31.23 3.60 13.18
C GLN A 66 -32.15 2.90 12.17
N GLN A 67 -32.44 1.61 12.35
CA GLN A 67 -33.33 0.82 11.48
C GLN A 67 -32.86 0.71 10.02
N ALA A 68 -31.54 0.79 9.78
CA ALA A 68 -30.91 0.61 8.47
C ALA A 68 -29.94 -0.59 8.43
N PRO A 69 -30.38 -1.84 8.74
CA PRO A 69 -29.51 -3.01 8.79
C PRO A 69 -28.80 -3.32 7.47
N PHE A 70 -29.45 -3.21 6.30
CA PHE A 70 -28.78 -3.47 5.02
C PHE A 70 -27.59 -2.54 4.82
N LEU A 71 -27.78 -1.23 5.05
CA LEU A 71 -26.72 -0.24 4.91
C LEU A 71 -25.59 -0.49 5.92
N GLY A 72 -25.94 -0.88 7.16
CA GLY A 72 -24.97 -1.30 8.17
C GLY A 72 -24.11 -2.50 7.75
N PHE A 73 -24.72 -3.55 7.17
CA PHE A 73 -23.95 -4.70 6.68
C PHE A 73 -23.09 -4.35 5.46
N VAL A 74 -23.61 -3.56 4.51
CA VAL A 74 -22.84 -3.05 3.37
C VAL A 74 -21.65 -2.20 3.87
N GLN A 75 -21.83 -1.42 4.93
CA GLN A 75 -20.76 -0.65 5.56
C GLN A 75 -19.61 -1.55 6.02
N ILE A 76 -19.93 -2.67 6.66
CA ILE A 76 -18.92 -3.63 7.13
C ILE A 76 -18.25 -4.33 5.96
N ILE A 77 -19.02 -4.84 4.99
CA ILE A 77 -18.49 -5.66 3.89
C ILE A 77 -17.65 -4.81 2.91
N VAL A 78 -18.17 -3.66 2.50
CA VAL A 78 -17.56 -2.85 1.43
C VAL A 78 -16.53 -1.88 2.00
N TYR A 79 -16.91 -1.03 2.96
CA TYR A 79 -16.01 0.00 3.46
C TYR A 79 -14.95 -0.57 4.41
N THR A 80 -15.36 -1.29 5.45
CA THR A 80 -14.42 -1.87 6.41
C THR A 80 -13.73 -3.13 5.89
N GLY A 81 -14.42 -3.93 5.06
CA GLY A 81 -13.87 -5.14 4.47
C GLY A 81 -13.00 -4.85 3.25
N ALA A 82 -13.61 -4.51 2.11
CA ALA A 82 -12.88 -4.40 0.85
C ALA A 82 -11.98 -3.14 0.76
N ILE A 83 -12.56 -1.95 0.96
CA ILE A 83 -11.87 -0.67 0.72
C ILE A 83 -10.75 -0.47 1.73
N MET A 84 -11.03 -0.69 3.02
CA MET A 84 -10.02 -0.53 4.07
C MET A 84 -8.85 -1.50 3.90
N MET A 85 -9.11 -2.77 3.58
CA MET A 85 -8.04 -3.75 3.39
C MET A 85 -7.19 -3.41 2.17
N LEU A 86 -7.79 -2.95 1.07
CA LEU A 86 -7.05 -2.41 -0.08
C LEU A 86 -6.17 -1.22 0.33
N PHE A 87 -6.73 -0.28 1.09
CA PHE A 87 -5.99 0.89 1.55
C PHE A 87 -4.81 0.49 2.45
N LEU A 88 -5.03 -0.39 3.43
CA LEU A 88 -3.99 -0.93 4.31
C LEU A 88 -2.89 -1.63 3.52
N PHE A 89 -3.27 -2.46 2.55
CA PHE A 89 -2.32 -3.17 1.70
C PHE A 89 -1.46 -2.21 0.89
N VAL A 90 -2.05 -1.20 0.25
CA VAL A 90 -1.34 -0.17 -0.50
C VAL A 90 -0.42 0.65 0.41
N LEU A 91 -0.91 1.10 1.56
CA LEU A 91 -0.11 1.86 2.53
C LEU A 91 1.09 1.07 3.04
N MET A 92 0.92 -0.24 3.25
CA MET A 92 1.98 -1.13 3.70
C MET A 92 2.99 -1.39 2.59
N LEU A 93 2.55 -1.60 1.35
CA LEU A 93 3.43 -1.76 0.18
C LEU A 93 4.26 -0.51 -0.11
N VAL A 94 3.67 0.67 0.05
CA VAL A 94 4.35 1.95 -0.23
C VAL A 94 5.47 2.23 0.80
N GLY A 95 5.54 1.48 1.91
CA GLY A 95 6.68 1.49 2.83
C GLY A 95 6.97 2.89 3.39
N ARG A 96 6.35 3.25 4.52
CA ARG A 96 6.69 4.52 5.19
C ARG A 96 7.99 4.40 5.96
N ASP A 97 9.08 4.82 5.33
CA ASP A 97 10.22 5.42 6.02
C ASP A 97 10.35 6.87 5.57
N SER A 98 9.65 7.74 6.28
CA SER A 98 9.97 9.16 6.27
C SER A 98 9.45 9.75 7.56
N SER A 99 10.38 10.03 8.46
CA SER A 99 10.17 11.01 9.52
C SER A 99 9.82 12.32 8.81
N ASP A 100 8.52 12.60 8.71
CA ASP A 100 8.00 13.81 8.09
C ASP A 100 8.67 15.01 8.78
N SER A 101 9.59 15.67 8.08
CA SER A 101 10.17 16.89 8.59
C SER A 101 9.03 17.90 8.69
N VAL A 102 8.87 18.49 9.87
CA VAL A 102 7.77 19.42 10.20
C VAL A 102 7.99 20.79 9.52
N VAL A 103 8.69 20.81 8.39
CA VAL A 103 9.01 22.03 7.64
C VAL A 103 7.80 22.39 6.82
N GLU A 104 7.08 23.42 7.25
CA GLU A 104 6.03 24.04 6.45
C GLU A 104 6.64 24.61 5.17
N VAL A 105 6.35 23.97 4.03
CA VAL A 105 6.70 24.47 2.69
C VAL A 105 6.02 25.81 2.40
N LEU A 106 4.84 26.04 2.99
CA LEU A 106 4.07 27.27 2.88
C LEU A 106 3.77 27.81 4.29
N ARG A 107 4.44 28.91 4.67
CA ARG A 107 4.33 29.51 6.01
C ARG A 107 2.87 29.84 6.33
N GLY A 108 2.37 29.33 7.46
CA GLY A 108 1.01 29.63 7.95
C GLY A 108 -0.10 28.73 7.39
N GLN A 109 0.21 27.76 6.53
CA GLN A 109 -0.77 26.81 5.99
C GLN A 109 -1.48 26.00 7.08
N ARG A 110 -0.78 25.60 8.15
CA ARG A 110 -1.42 24.84 9.22
C ARG A 110 -2.41 25.67 10.01
N LEU A 111 -2.07 26.93 10.27
CA LEU A 111 -2.97 27.84 10.96
C LEU A 111 -4.22 28.12 10.11
N THR A 112 -4.06 28.39 8.80
CA THR A 112 -5.21 28.60 7.92
C THR A 112 -6.06 27.33 7.75
N ALA A 113 -5.44 26.16 7.63
CA ALA A 113 -6.16 24.88 7.58
C ALA A 113 -6.94 24.62 8.89
N LEU A 114 -6.35 24.91 10.04
CA LEU A 114 -7.01 24.79 11.35
C LEU A 114 -8.20 25.76 11.45
N LEU A 115 -8.00 27.03 11.09
CA LEU A 115 -9.05 28.04 11.14
C LEU A 115 -10.22 27.71 10.19
N LEU A 116 -9.93 27.27 8.97
CA LEU A 116 -10.95 26.86 8.01
C LEU A 116 -11.66 25.58 8.44
N GLY A 117 -10.92 24.58 8.95
CA GLY A 117 -11.50 23.34 9.47
C GLY A 117 -12.42 23.59 10.67
N LEU A 118 -11.96 24.40 11.63
CA LEU A 118 -12.77 24.78 12.79
C LEU A 118 -13.97 25.66 12.39
N GLY A 119 -13.77 26.61 11.48
CA GLY A 119 -14.83 27.44 10.94
C GLY A 119 -15.92 26.63 10.25
N LEU A 120 -15.54 25.63 9.45
CA LEU A 120 -16.47 24.70 8.82
C LEU A 120 -17.20 23.84 9.86
N ALA A 121 -16.50 23.32 10.87
CA ALA A 121 -17.11 22.54 11.93
C ALA A 121 -18.15 23.35 12.71
N VAL A 122 -17.83 24.59 13.09
CA VAL A 122 -18.76 25.50 13.76
C VAL A 122 -19.96 25.81 12.87
N LEU A 123 -19.74 26.06 11.58
CA LEU A 123 -20.82 26.30 10.63
C LEU A 123 -21.77 25.10 10.54
N LEU A 124 -21.24 23.88 10.40
CA LEU A 124 -22.05 22.67 10.34
C LEU A 124 -22.80 22.38 11.64
N VAL A 125 -22.15 22.54 12.79
CA VAL A 125 -22.80 22.36 14.10
C VAL A 125 -23.89 23.41 14.31
N ALA A 126 -23.66 24.66 13.93
CA ALA A 126 -24.65 25.73 14.05
C ALA A 126 -25.85 25.51 13.12
N THR A 127 -25.61 25.10 11.87
CA THR A 127 -26.70 24.86 10.90
C THR A 127 -27.53 23.64 11.28
N VAL A 128 -26.89 22.53 11.66
CA VAL A 128 -27.58 21.33 12.13
C VAL A 128 -28.29 21.60 13.46
N GLY A 129 -27.63 22.27 14.42
CA GLY A 129 -28.25 22.63 15.69
C GLY A 129 -29.47 23.54 15.53
N ARG A 130 -29.41 24.52 14.60
CA ARG A 130 -30.57 25.33 14.23
C ARG A 130 -31.67 24.47 13.61
N ALA A 131 -31.34 23.58 12.67
CA ALA A 131 -32.33 22.70 12.05
C ALA A 131 -33.04 21.83 13.10
N LEU A 132 -32.31 21.26 14.05
CA LEU A 132 -32.86 20.40 15.11
C LEU A 132 -33.73 21.16 16.13
N THR A 133 -33.52 22.47 16.31
CA THR A 133 -34.27 23.29 17.29
C THR A 133 -35.44 24.05 16.68
N THR A 134 -35.36 24.37 15.39
CA THR A 134 -36.35 25.24 14.70
C THR A 134 -37.30 24.47 13.79
N VAL A 135 -36.96 23.24 13.40
CA VAL A 135 -37.81 22.40 12.55
C VAL A 135 -38.51 21.37 13.42
N THR A 136 -39.84 21.31 13.33
CA THR A 136 -40.62 20.23 13.94
C THR A 136 -40.32 18.93 13.22
N ALA A 137 -39.82 17.93 13.95
CA ALA A 137 -39.54 16.61 13.39
C ALA A 137 -40.83 15.97 12.85
N VAL A 138 -40.93 15.88 11.53
CA VAL A 138 -41.93 15.06 10.86
C VAL A 138 -41.34 13.65 10.89
N GLY A 139 -41.77 12.84 11.86
CA GLY A 139 -41.26 11.47 12.03
C GLY A 139 -41.36 10.64 10.74
N LEU A 140 -40.68 9.50 10.73
CA LEU A 140 -40.79 8.55 9.61
C LEU A 140 -42.26 8.13 9.43
N ALA A 141 -42.80 8.30 8.22
CA ALA A 141 -44.18 7.93 7.94
C ALA A 141 -44.39 6.42 8.25
N PRO A 142 -45.48 6.03 8.96
CA PRO A 142 -45.69 4.65 9.41
C PRO A 142 -45.74 3.55 8.34
N ASP A 143 -45.75 3.92 7.05
CA ASP A 143 -45.75 2.99 5.91
C ASP A 143 -44.79 3.46 4.80
N GLY A 144 -43.79 4.28 5.14
CA GLY A 144 -42.79 4.72 4.19
C GLY A 144 -41.95 3.56 3.65
N PRO A 145 -41.31 3.68 2.47
CA PRO A 145 -40.45 2.63 1.90
C PRO A 145 -39.34 2.13 2.84
N GLY A 146 -38.95 2.96 3.83
CA GLY A 146 -37.98 2.61 4.86
C GLY A 146 -38.52 1.78 6.03
N TYR A 147 -39.84 1.65 6.19
CA TYR A 147 -40.47 1.02 7.36
C TYR A 147 -40.75 -0.48 7.16
N SER A 148 -41.20 -0.92 5.97
CA SER A 148 -41.78 -2.26 5.78
C SER A 148 -40.92 -3.27 4.99
N GLY A 149 -39.71 -2.90 4.55
CA GLY A 149 -38.86 -3.86 3.83
C GLY A 149 -37.47 -3.38 3.52
N ASN A 150 -36.60 -3.21 4.51
CA ASN A 150 -35.24 -2.65 4.34
C ASN A 150 -34.52 -3.05 3.03
N VAL A 151 -34.45 -4.36 2.72
CA VAL A 151 -33.87 -4.86 1.46
C VAL A 151 -34.86 -4.80 0.30
N THR A 152 -36.10 -5.27 0.50
CA THR A 152 -37.11 -5.38 -0.56
C THR A 152 -37.57 -4.01 -1.10
N GLY A 153 -37.83 -3.06 -0.21
CA GLY A 153 -38.17 -1.67 -0.50
C GLY A 153 -37.01 -0.91 -1.12
N LEU A 154 -35.76 -1.12 -0.66
CA LEU A 154 -34.59 -0.58 -1.34
C LEU A 154 -34.44 -1.15 -2.75
N GLY A 155 -34.68 -2.46 -2.92
CA GLY A 155 -34.72 -3.10 -4.24
C GLY A 155 -35.77 -2.47 -5.15
N GLY A 156 -36.99 -2.26 -4.64
CA GLY A 156 -38.05 -1.55 -5.37
C GLY A 156 -37.59 -0.16 -5.83
N LEU A 157 -37.10 0.67 -4.91
CA LEU A 157 -36.61 2.02 -5.20
C LEU A 157 -35.48 2.03 -6.24
N ILE A 158 -34.51 1.12 -6.11
CA ILE A 158 -33.37 1.02 -7.04
C ILE A 158 -33.84 0.68 -8.46
N PHE A 159 -34.82 -0.22 -8.61
CA PHE A 159 -35.27 -0.69 -9.91
C PHE A 159 -36.47 0.08 -10.49
N THR A 160 -37.13 0.96 -9.73
CA THR A 160 -38.19 1.84 -10.24
C THR A 160 -37.70 3.27 -10.40
N ASP A 161 -37.42 3.96 -9.29
CA ASP A 161 -37.24 5.42 -9.26
C ASP A 161 -35.77 5.78 -9.53
N TYR A 162 -34.84 4.95 -9.04
CA TYR A 162 -33.41 5.16 -9.14
C TYR A 162 -32.72 4.29 -10.19
N LEU A 163 -33.48 3.70 -11.12
CA LEU A 163 -32.93 2.80 -12.16
C LEU A 163 -31.81 3.47 -12.96
N PHE A 164 -31.99 4.74 -13.32
CA PHE A 164 -30.97 5.49 -14.06
C PHE A 164 -29.71 5.72 -13.24
N ALA A 165 -29.84 6.05 -11.95
CA ALA A 165 -28.70 6.22 -11.05
C ALA A 165 -27.94 4.90 -10.87
N PHE A 166 -28.67 3.79 -10.75
CA PHE A 166 -28.09 2.44 -10.68
C PHE A 166 -27.29 2.09 -11.94
N GLU A 167 -27.83 2.33 -13.12
CA GLU A 167 -27.14 2.07 -14.39
C GLU A 167 -25.85 2.92 -14.50
N LEU A 168 -25.93 4.20 -14.14
CA LEU A 168 -24.77 5.09 -14.14
C LEU A 168 -23.69 4.61 -13.16
N THR A 169 -24.06 4.16 -11.96
CA THR A 169 -23.10 3.57 -11.01
C THR A 169 -22.46 2.28 -11.55
N SER A 170 -23.21 1.47 -12.30
CA SER A 170 -22.67 0.25 -12.94
C SER A 170 -21.65 0.60 -14.02
N ALA A 171 -21.96 1.57 -14.87
CA ALA A 171 -21.02 2.09 -15.86
C ALA A 171 -19.76 2.70 -15.22
N LEU A 172 -19.91 3.40 -14.09
CA LEU A 172 -18.81 3.93 -13.30
C LEU A 172 -17.89 2.82 -12.78
N LEU A 173 -18.46 1.73 -12.24
CA LEU A 173 -17.68 0.59 -11.74
C LEU A 173 -16.92 -0.14 -12.85
N ILE A 174 -17.55 -0.35 -14.01
CA ILE A 174 -16.87 -0.92 -15.19
C ILE A 174 -15.71 -0.03 -15.63
N THR A 175 -15.95 1.28 -15.71
CA THR A 175 -14.93 2.26 -16.10
C THR A 175 -13.79 2.32 -15.08
N ALA A 176 -14.10 2.28 -13.79
CA ALA A 176 -13.10 2.27 -12.73
C ALA A 176 -12.24 1.00 -12.76
N ALA A 177 -12.85 -0.17 -12.99
CA ALA A 177 -12.14 -1.43 -13.12
C ALA A 177 -11.21 -1.44 -14.35
N LEU A 178 -11.69 -0.95 -15.49
CA LEU A 178 -10.88 -0.80 -16.71
C LEU A 178 -9.74 0.20 -16.48
N GLY A 179 -10.03 1.35 -15.86
CA GLY A 179 -9.03 2.37 -15.53
C GLY A 179 -7.94 1.81 -14.62
N ALA A 180 -8.32 1.10 -13.55
CA ALA A 180 -7.39 0.44 -12.65
C ALA A 180 -6.54 -0.62 -13.38
N MET A 181 -7.13 -1.43 -14.27
CA MET A 181 -6.41 -2.41 -15.07
C MET A 181 -5.38 -1.74 -15.99
N VAL A 182 -5.76 -0.67 -16.69
CA VAL A 182 -4.85 0.07 -17.60
C VAL A 182 -3.72 0.75 -16.82
N LEU A 183 -4.02 1.35 -15.66
CA LEU A 183 -3.02 1.99 -14.79
C LEU A 183 -2.06 0.97 -14.14
N ALA A 184 -2.59 -0.17 -13.71
CA ALA A 184 -1.80 -1.25 -13.12
C ALA A 184 -1.04 -2.07 -14.18
N PHE A 185 -1.41 -1.95 -15.47
CA PHE A 185 -0.65 -2.51 -16.58
C PHE A 185 0.64 -1.71 -16.76
N ALA A 186 1.57 -1.93 -15.83
CA ALA A 186 2.95 -1.61 -16.03
C ALA A 186 3.41 -2.44 -17.24
N GLN A 187 3.53 -1.78 -18.39
CA GLN A 187 4.45 -2.25 -19.41
C GLN A 187 5.81 -2.25 -18.74
N GLY A 188 6.14 -3.37 -18.09
CA GLY A 188 7.52 -3.73 -17.91
C GLY A 188 8.09 -3.62 -19.30
N LYS A 189 8.91 -2.60 -19.54
CA LYS A 189 10.05 -2.78 -20.43
C LYS A 189 10.83 -3.93 -19.80
N SER A 190 10.32 -5.15 -20.00
CA SER A 190 11.15 -6.26 -20.36
C SER A 190 12.01 -5.64 -21.45
N HIS A 191 13.22 -5.23 -21.08
CA HIS A 191 14.33 -5.48 -21.96
C HIS A 191 14.13 -6.95 -22.30
N THR A 192 13.39 -7.22 -23.38
CA THR A 192 13.15 -8.55 -23.90
C THR A 192 14.55 -9.07 -24.03
N LYS A 193 14.98 -9.90 -23.06
CA LYS A 193 16.36 -10.37 -22.99
C LYS A 193 16.64 -10.85 -24.40
N ARG A 194 17.53 -10.15 -25.12
CA ARG A 194 17.75 -10.40 -26.54
C ARG A 194 17.92 -11.92 -26.65
N GLY A 195 17.04 -12.57 -27.39
CA GLY A 195 17.08 -14.04 -27.49
C GLY A 195 18.48 -14.45 -27.94
N GLN A 196 18.89 -15.69 -27.62
CA GLN A 196 20.23 -16.18 -27.96
C GLN A 196 20.59 -15.93 -29.44
N ARG A 197 19.62 -16.16 -30.35
CA ARG A 197 19.77 -15.87 -31.79
C ARG A 197 20.03 -14.39 -32.08
N ALA A 198 19.24 -13.48 -31.51
CA ALA A 198 19.41 -12.04 -31.72
C ALA A 198 20.75 -11.53 -31.16
N THR A 199 21.20 -12.10 -30.04
CA THR A 199 22.51 -11.81 -29.46
C THR A 199 23.65 -12.30 -30.35
N VAL A 200 23.54 -13.50 -30.94
CA VAL A 200 24.54 -14.03 -31.88
C VAL A 200 24.57 -13.22 -33.17
N GLU A 201 23.41 -12.85 -33.71
CA GLU A 201 23.31 -12.05 -34.94
C GLU A 201 23.90 -10.65 -34.76
N ALA A 202 23.68 -10.01 -33.60
CA ALA A 202 24.32 -8.75 -33.24
C ALA A 202 25.85 -8.87 -33.22
N ARG A 203 26.40 -9.95 -32.64
CA ARG A 203 27.84 -10.22 -32.62
C ARG A 203 28.41 -10.42 -34.03
N LEU A 204 27.70 -11.14 -34.89
CA LEU A 204 28.14 -11.44 -36.26
C LEU A 204 28.05 -10.23 -37.21
N ARG A 205 27.11 -9.31 -36.98
CA ARG A 205 26.98 -8.08 -37.77
C ARG A 205 28.00 -6.99 -37.40
N GLY A 206 28.91 -7.28 -36.46
CA GLY A 206 29.98 -6.35 -36.07
C GLY A 206 29.52 -5.24 -35.12
N GLU A 207 28.40 -5.43 -34.40
CA GLU A 207 27.99 -4.49 -33.33
C GLU A 207 29.04 -4.46 -32.19
N HIS A 208 29.88 -5.48 -32.08
CA HIS A 208 30.92 -5.61 -31.08
C HIS A 208 32.24 -5.93 -31.78
N ASP A 209 33.36 -5.49 -31.21
CA ASP A 209 34.72 -5.66 -31.76
C ASP A 209 35.16 -7.14 -31.83
N ARG A 210 34.42 -8.03 -31.15
CA ARG A 210 34.72 -9.46 -31.03
C ARG A 210 33.46 -10.31 -31.17
N ILE A 211 33.59 -11.42 -31.88
CA ILE A 211 32.52 -12.43 -32.06
C ILE A 211 32.40 -13.33 -30.82
N SER A 212 33.51 -13.58 -30.13
CA SER A 212 33.57 -14.41 -28.93
C SER A 212 33.04 -13.66 -27.70
N PRO A 213 32.58 -14.38 -26.66
CA PRO A 213 32.36 -13.79 -25.34
C PRO A 213 33.63 -13.13 -24.81
N LEU A 214 33.45 -12.14 -23.91
CA LEU A 214 34.55 -11.56 -23.15
C LEU A 214 35.22 -12.64 -22.29
N PRO A 215 36.55 -12.61 -22.16
CA PRO A 215 37.24 -13.52 -21.25
C PRO A 215 36.77 -13.27 -19.82
N GLY A 216 36.61 -14.35 -19.06
CA GLY A 216 36.31 -14.23 -17.63
C GLY A 216 37.48 -13.60 -16.87
N PRO A 217 37.24 -12.92 -15.74
CA PRO A 217 38.31 -12.41 -14.90
C PRO A 217 39.22 -13.54 -14.41
N GLY A 218 40.51 -13.25 -14.26
CA GLY A 218 41.52 -14.21 -13.82
C GLY A 218 41.97 -15.24 -14.87
N VAL A 219 41.41 -15.25 -16.09
CA VAL A 219 41.83 -16.17 -17.15
C VAL A 219 43.27 -15.83 -17.57
N TYR A 220 44.17 -16.82 -17.48
CA TYR A 220 45.63 -16.70 -17.65
C TYR A 220 46.35 -15.76 -16.66
N ALA A 221 45.65 -15.24 -15.65
CA ALA A 221 46.29 -14.47 -14.58
C ALA A 221 46.77 -15.40 -13.45
N THR A 222 47.67 -14.89 -12.60
CA THR A 222 48.19 -15.62 -11.43
C THR A 222 47.22 -15.65 -10.24
N GLY A 223 46.08 -14.94 -10.34
CA GLY A 223 45.05 -14.88 -9.30
C GLY A 223 43.66 -15.23 -9.83
N ASN A 224 42.84 -15.89 -9.01
CA ASN A 224 41.49 -16.35 -9.35
C ASN A 224 40.36 -15.42 -8.85
N SER A 225 40.67 -14.15 -8.60
CA SER A 225 39.71 -13.17 -8.08
C SER A 225 38.95 -12.48 -9.21
N VAL A 226 37.69 -12.12 -8.95
CA VAL A 226 36.86 -11.30 -9.86
C VAL A 226 37.38 -9.89 -10.07
N ALA A 227 38.29 -9.42 -9.22
CA ALA A 227 38.99 -8.13 -9.34
C ALA A 227 40.30 -8.23 -10.15
N VAL A 228 40.75 -9.44 -10.49
CA VAL A 228 41.98 -9.65 -11.27
C VAL A 228 41.59 -9.75 -12.75
N PRO A 229 42.07 -8.85 -13.62
CA PRO A 229 41.75 -8.90 -15.04
C PRO A 229 42.38 -10.13 -15.72
N ALA A 230 41.78 -10.57 -16.82
CA ALA A 230 42.34 -11.61 -17.66
C ALA A 230 43.60 -11.12 -18.38
N VAL A 231 44.51 -12.05 -18.65
CA VAL A 231 45.73 -11.82 -19.41
C VAL A 231 45.57 -12.46 -20.80
N LEU A 232 45.94 -11.74 -21.84
CA LEU A 232 45.93 -12.23 -23.21
C LEU A 232 47.15 -13.14 -23.47
N PRO A 233 47.14 -13.97 -24.52
CA PRO A 233 48.28 -14.85 -24.84
C PRO A 233 49.60 -14.11 -25.12
N ASP A 234 49.55 -12.81 -25.38
CA ASP A 234 50.70 -11.93 -25.57
C ASP A 234 51.21 -11.28 -24.27
N GLY A 235 50.60 -11.61 -23.12
CA GLY A 235 50.94 -11.05 -21.81
C GLY A 235 50.28 -9.71 -21.50
N SER A 236 49.51 -9.12 -22.43
CA SER A 236 48.80 -7.87 -22.18
C SER A 236 47.51 -8.09 -21.37
N ILE A 237 47.04 -7.04 -20.68
CA ILE A 237 45.85 -7.10 -19.83
C ILE A 237 44.60 -6.87 -20.68
N ALA A 238 43.56 -7.67 -20.49
CA ALA A 238 42.22 -7.46 -21.07
C ALA A 238 41.32 -6.71 -20.07
N PRO A 239 41.26 -5.36 -20.09
CA PRO A 239 40.47 -4.58 -19.13
C PRO A 239 38.96 -4.85 -19.23
N GLU A 240 38.48 -5.33 -20.37
CA GLU A 240 37.08 -5.69 -20.58
C GLU A 240 36.63 -6.98 -19.87
N SER A 241 37.56 -7.72 -19.26
CA SER A 241 37.26 -8.94 -18.48
C SER A 241 36.67 -8.67 -17.09
N ILE A 242 36.77 -7.44 -16.59
CA ILE A 242 36.26 -7.03 -15.29
C ILE A 242 34.99 -6.17 -15.42
N SER A 243 34.16 -6.21 -14.39
CA SER A 243 32.98 -5.34 -14.31
C SER A 243 33.40 -3.89 -14.05
N ALA A 244 32.79 -2.93 -14.72
CA ALA A 244 33.04 -1.49 -14.51
C ALA A 244 32.73 -1.00 -13.09
N VAL A 245 32.03 -1.81 -12.28
CA VAL A 245 31.69 -1.50 -10.88
C VAL A 245 32.81 -1.96 -9.91
N ILE A 246 33.70 -2.83 -10.36
CA ILE A 246 34.76 -3.44 -9.54
C ILE A 246 36.08 -2.74 -9.83
N ASP A 247 36.77 -2.32 -8.77
CA ASP A 247 38.09 -1.73 -8.88
C ASP A 247 39.14 -2.82 -9.14
N ALA A 248 40.02 -2.59 -10.10
CA ALA A 248 40.93 -3.62 -10.60
C ALA A 248 42.11 -3.82 -9.64
N THR A 249 42.37 -5.07 -9.24
CA THR A 249 43.61 -5.41 -8.53
C THR A 249 44.77 -5.36 -9.52
N PRO A 250 45.86 -4.60 -9.23
CA PRO A 250 47.00 -4.52 -10.12
C PRO A 250 47.68 -5.88 -10.25
N ILE A 251 47.89 -6.32 -11.50
CA ILE A 251 48.66 -7.52 -11.81
C ILE A 251 50.14 -7.13 -11.87
N ARG A 252 50.98 -7.87 -11.15
CA ARG A 252 52.44 -7.76 -11.30
C ARG A 252 52.82 -8.33 -12.66
N GLY A 253 53.38 -7.51 -13.54
CA GLY A 253 53.91 -7.98 -14.81
C GLY A 253 54.88 -9.14 -14.57
N ILE A 254 54.88 -10.11 -15.48
CA ILE A 254 55.95 -11.10 -15.54
C ILE A 254 57.14 -10.35 -16.12
N ASP A 255 57.84 -9.59 -15.29
CA ASP A 255 59.17 -9.10 -15.63
C ASP A 255 60.08 -10.34 -15.75
N ASP A 256 60.99 -10.35 -16.72
CA ASP A 256 61.87 -11.46 -17.16
C ASP A 256 62.80 -12.09 -16.08
N GLU A 257 62.52 -11.91 -14.78
CA GLU A 257 63.31 -12.38 -13.65
C GLU A 257 62.71 -13.59 -12.91
N ALA A 258 61.82 -14.36 -13.54
CA ALA A 258 61.55 -15.71 -13.06
C ALA A 258 62.73 -16.60 -13.49
N GLY A 259 63.77 -16.67 -12.64
CA GLY A 259 64.84 -17.64 -12.79
C GLY A 259 64.23 -19.00 -13.11
N THR A 260 64.70 -19.63 -14.19
CA THR A 260 64.23 -20.92 -14.68
C THR A 260 64.48 -22.01 -13.64
N ASP A 261 63.59 -22.12 -12.67
CA ASP A 261 63.56 -23.23 -11.73
C ASP A 261 62.30 -24.06 -11.99
N ALA A 262 62.51 -25.25 -12.54
CA ALA A 262 61.44 -26.20 -12.83
C ALA A 262 60.73 -26.72 -11.57
N HIS A 263 61.27 -26.45 -10.37
CA HIS A 263 60.72 -26.92 -9.09
C HIS A 263 59.79 -25.92 -8.39
N ALA A 264 59.68 -24.68 -8.87
CA ALA A 264 58.87 -23.63 -8.24
C ALA A 264 57.34 -23.89 -8.26
N LEU A 265 56.88 -24.87 -9.03
CA LEU A 265 55.45 -25.23 -9.17
C LEU A 265 54.98 -26.31 -8.20
N THR A 266 55.88 -26.92 -7.42
CA THR A 266 55.49 -27.86 -6.36
C THR A 266 55.67 -27.18 -5.01
N GLY A 267 54.57 -26.94 -4.29
CA GLY A 267 54.60 -26.33 -2.95
C GLY A 267 55.48 -27.14 -1.99
N GLY A 268 56.67 -26.61 -1.71
CA GLY A 268 57.61 -27.19 -0.76
C GLY A 268 57.07 -27.06 0.67
N ARG A 269 57.02 -28.18 1.37
CA ARG A 269 56.78 -28.23 2.82
C ARG A 269 58.14 -27.99 3.47
N ASP A 270 58.27 -26.91 4.24
CA ASP A 270 59.51 -26.63 4.98
C ASP A 270 59.74 -27.72 6.05
N GLU A 271 60.67 -28.65 5.79
CA GLU A 271 61.02 -29.74 6.71
C GLU A 271 62.08 -29.35 7.76
N ASN A 272 62.51 -28.08 7.82
CA ASN A 272 63.62 -27.66 8.70
C ASN A 272 63.20 -26.94 10.00
N ALA A 273 62.02 -27.21 10.55
CA ALA A 273 61.55 -26.57 11.79
C ALA A 273 61.71 -27.42 13.08
N GLU A 274 62.28 -28.63 13.04
CA GLU A 274 62.26 -29.55 14.19
C GLU A 274 63.59 -29.81 14.94
N GLU A 275 64.70 -29.12 14.63
CA GLU A 275 65.93 -29.20 15.43
C GLU A 275 66.23 -27.90 16.18
N SER A 276 65.39 -27.58 17.18
CA SER A 276 65.80 -26.76 18.33
C SER A 276 64.86 -26.97 19.52
N LYS A 277 65.09 -28.05 20.28
CA LYS A 277 64.94 -28.09 21.73
C LYS A 277 65.58 -29.33 22.33
#